data_AF-A0A2L0B7M3-F1
#
_entry.id   AF-A0A2L0B7M3-F1
#
_cell.length_a   1.000
_cell.length_b   1.000
_cell.length_c   1.000
_cell.angle_alpha   90.00
_cell.angle_beta   90.00
_cell.angle_gamma   90.00
#
_symmetry.space_group_name_H-M   'P 1'
#
loop_
_entity.id
_entity.type
_entity.pdbx_description
1 polymer ?
#
loop_
_entity_poly.entity_id
_entity_poly.type
_entity_poly.pdbx_seq_one_letter_code
_entity_poly.pdbx_strand_id
1 'polypeptide(L)'
;LNVDDCQPNPCQNGGTCHDLIDNFLCSCPPGTLGYICEINIDDCSLDACHNNGTCVDKVHGFECKCPPGFVGPRCEGDINECLSNPCSDAGTLDCVQLINDYHCNCKAGYMGRHCERKVNFCATSPCQNGGVCTTIHAGHKCTCQDGFYGKNCEFSGYDCDSDPCQNGGVCRISDGGGYACDCPVGTSGTNCEIDSLNECDSNPCQHQEAICQDKLGDYVCYCPAKHVGKNCEFYDHNAPAGVGRTPSPKADENSFFAKDLEKQRQQCLKHDCPMKRGNFKCDEECNSYACDFDGNDCSLGINPWINCTAPIKCWEVFMDGTCNEDCNNPQCLFDGRDCEKVLQPCNPIYDAYCQKHYANGYCDYGCNNAEC
;
A
#
# COMPACT_ATOMS: atom_id res chain seq x y z
N LEU A 1 -58.44 36.26 -70.83
CA LEU A 1 -57.88 37.32 -69.98
C LEU A 1 -57.23 36.56 -68.84
N ASN A 2 -55.89 36.58 -68.69
CA ASN A 2 -55.28 35.84 -67.58
C ASN A 2 -55.45 36.66 -66.30
N VAL A 3 -56.03 36.07 -65.27
CA VAL A 3 -56.10 36.65 -63.93
C VAL A 3 -54.92 36.07 -63.15
N ASP A 4 -54.25 36.88 -62.32
CA ASP A 4 -53.16 36.39 -61.47
C ASP A 4 -53.74 35.48 -60.38
N ASP A 5 -53.67 34.17 -60.61
CA ASP A 5 -54.21 33.15 -59.73
C ASP A 5 -53.32 32.93 -58.48
N CYS A 6 -52.19 33.64 -58.37
CA CYS A 6 -51.30 33.63 -57.21
C CYS A 6 -51.57 34.77 -56.19
N GLN A 7 -52.64 35.55 -56.35
CA GLN A 7 -52.99 36.66 -55.44
C GLN A 7 -54.39 36.48 -54.83
N PRO A 8 -54.50 36.23 -53.50
CA PRO A 8 -53.41 35.98 -52.54
C PRO A 8 -52.73 34.61 -52.76
N ASN A 9 -51.48 34.45 -52.31
CA ASN A 9 -50.70 33.22 -52.55
C ASN A 9 -51.47 31.98 -52.04
N PRO A 10 -51.91 31.06 -52.93
CA PRO A 10 -52.68 29.89 -52.55
C PRO A 10 -51.80 28.77 -51.95
N CYS A 11 -50.48 28.79 -52.18
CA CYS A 11 -49.57 27.76 -51.72
C CYS A 11 -49.26 27.90 -50.22
N GLN A 12 -49.52 26.82 -49.46
CA GLN A 12 -49.27 26.72 -48.03
C GLN A 12 -47.83 26.31 -47.72
N ASN A 13 -47.46 26.30 -46.43
CA ASN A 13 -46.17 25.79 -45.93
C ASN A 13 -44.93 26.34 -46.66
N GLY A 14 -44.97 27.60 -47.11
CA GLY A 14 -43.85 28.23 -47.83
C GLY A 14 -43.70 27.78 -49.28
N GLY A 15 -44.72 27.16 -49.87
CA GLY A 15 -44.79 26.83 -51.30
C GLY A 15 -44.68 28.06 -52.20
N THR A 16 -44.00 27.88 -53.34
CA THR A 16 -43.85 28.94 -54.36
C THR A 16 -44.96 28.80 -55.41
N CYS A 17 -45.79 29.84 -55.59
CA CYS A 17 -46.85 29.85 -56.59
C CYS A 17 -46.34 30.25 -57.97
N HIS A 18 -46.84 29.56 -58.99
CA HIS A 18 -46.61 29.84 -60.39
C HIS A 18 -47.96 30.07 -61.10
N ASP A 19 -48.17 31.27 -61.60
CA ASP A 19 -49.37 31.68 -62.36
C ASP A 19 -49.42 30.96 -63.72
N LEU A 20 -50.56 30.36 -64.05
CA LEU A 20 -50.82 29.68 -65.32
C LEU A 20 -52.06 30.30 -65.99
N ILE A 21 -52.59 29.68 -67.05
CA ILE A 21 -53.80 30.16 -67.74
C ILE A 21 -55.03 29.52 -67.08
N ASP A 22 -55.89 30.35 -66.50
CA ASP A 22 -57.09 29.95 -65.73
C ASP A 22 -56.78 28.94 -64.60
N ASN A 23 -55.55 28.95 -64.07
CA ASN A 23 -55.06 28.01 -63.06
C ASN A 23 -53.72 28.47 -62.45
N PHE A 24 -53.27 27.77 -61.41
CA PHE A 24 -51.94 27.94 -60.82
C PHE A 24 -51.27 26.60 -60.51
N LEU A 25 -49.96 26.63 -60.26
CA LEU A 25 -49.16 25.49 -59.82
C LEU A 25 -48.30 25.88 -58.61
N CYS A 26 -48.30 25.05 -57.57
CA CYS A 26 -47.42 25.22 -56.42
C CYS A 26 -46.18 24.33 -56.53
N SER A 27 -45.00 24.93 -56.42
CA SER A 27 -43.74 24.21 -56.18
C SER A 27 -43.56 24.03 -54.69
N CYS A 28 -43.70 22.78 -54.24
CA CYS A 28 -43.62 22.44 -52.82
C CYS A 28 -42.17 22.27 -52.35
N PRO A 29 -41.76 22.94 -51.26
CA PRO A 29 -40.47 22.71 -50.63
C PRO A 29 -40.35 21.28 -50.09
N PRO A 30 -39.11 20.75 -49.94
CA PRO A 30 -38.88 19.41 -49.41
C PRO A 30 -39.59 19.19 -48.07
N GLY A 31 -40.21 18.03 -47.90
CA GLY A 31 -41.00 17.71 -46.69
C GLY A 31 -42.48 18.10 -46.78
N THR A 32 -42.95 18.68 -47.89
CA THR A 32 -44.37 19.00 -48.10
C THR A 32 -44.91 18.38 -49.38
N LEU A 33 -46.20 18.02 -49.36
CA LEU A 33 -46.94 17.39 -50.46
C LEU A 33 -48.33 18.02 -50.61
N GLY A 34 -49.04 17.62 -51.65
CA GLY A 34 -50.38 18.12 -51.96
C GLY A 34 -50.38 19.11 -53.12
N TYR A 35 -51.58 19.51 -53.52
CA TYR A 35 -51.74 20.40 -54.68
C TYR A 35 -51.31 21.83 -54.38
N ILE A 36 -51.49 22.26 -53.13
CA ILE A 36 -51.10 23.57 -52.62
C ILE A 36 -50.08 23.45 -51.48
N CYS A 37 -49.35 22.34 -51.38
CA CYS A 37 -48.39 22.05 -50.32
C CYS A 37 -49.01 21.97 -48.91
N GLU A 38 -50.30 21.61 -48.84
CA GLU A 38 -51.10 21.53 -47.61
C GLU A 38 -50.74 20.35 -46.70
N ILE A 39 -50.01 19.35 -47.20
CA ILE A 39 -49.62 18.17 -46.45
C ILE A 39 -48.18 18.33 -45.97
N ASN A 40 -47.97 18.41 -44.65
CA ASN A 40 -46.63 18.28 -44.06
C ASN A 40 -46.31 16.79 -43.87
N ILE A 41 -45.15 16.34 -44.34
CA ILE A 41 -44.67 14.98 -44.06
C ILE A 41 -44.19 14.94 -42.61
N ASP A 42 -44.61 13.93 -41.85
CA ASP A 42 -44.13 13.73 -40.49
C ASP A 42 -42.66 13.27 -40.52
N ASP A 43 -41.76 14.18 -40.15
CA ASP A 43 -40.33 13.94 -40.12
C ASP A 43 -39.87 13.18 -38.84
N CYS A 44 -40.79 12.87 -37.91
CA CYS A 44 -40.51 12.13 -36.68
C CYS A 44 -40.44 10.61 -36.90
N SER A 45 -39.28 10.15 -37.36
CA SER A 45 -38.92 8.73 -37.33
C SER A 45 -38.48 8.26 -35.94
N LEU A 46 -38.49 6.93 -35.70
CA LEU A 46 -38.13 6.32 -34.41
C LEU A 46 -36.75 6.74 -33.88
N ASP A 47 -35.80 7.03 -34.78
CA ASP A 47 -34.43 7.43 -34.42
C ASP A 47 -34.21 8.94 -34.54
N ALA A 48 -35.23 9.75 -34.83
CA ALA A 48 -35.07 11.19 -35.08
C ALA A 48 -34.41 11.91 -33.89
N CYS A 49 -34.79 11.55 -32.66
CA CYS A 49 -34.20 12.07 -31.43
C CYS A 49 -33.52 10.97 -30.62
N HIS A 50 -32.30 11.24 -30.16
CA HIS A 50 -31.53 10.35 -29.28
C HIS A 50 -31.94 10.52 -27.81
N ASN A 51 -31.46 9.62 -26.96
CA ASN A 51 -31.57 9.70 -25.50
C ASN A 51 -33.00 9.94 -24.99
N ASN A 52 -33.98 9.28 -25.64
CA ASN A 52 -35.40 9.39 -25.29
C ASN A 52 -35.96 10.82 -25.44
N GLY A 53 -35.37 11.63 -26.32
CA GLY A 53 -35.88 12.93 -26.72
C GLY A 53 -37.24 12.85 -27.40
N THR A 54 -38.08 13.86 -27.17
CA THR A 54 -39.41 13.93 -27.79
C THR A 54 -39.30 14.64 -29.13
N CYS A 55 -39.58 13.93 -30.22
CA CYS A 55 -39.64 14.51 -31.55
C CYS A 55 -40.93 15.31 -31.73
N VAL A 56 -40.81 16.52 -32.29
CA VAL A 56 -41.92 17.38 -32.67
C VAL A 56 -41.78 17.72 -34.14
N ASP A 57 -42.72 17.24 -34.94
CA ASP A 57 -42.80 17.53 -36.37
C ASP A 57 -42.95 19.05 -36.62
N LYS A 58 -42.27 19.55 -37.66
CA LYS A 58 -42.30 20.95 -38.09
C LYS A 58 -42.42 21.00 -39.61
N VAL A 59 -42.78 22.18 -40.11
CA VAL A 59 -42.74 22.42 -41.55
C VAL A 59 -41.28 22.40 -42.00
N HIS A 60 -40.93 21.44 -42.88
CA HIS A 60 -39.58 21.20 -43.43
C HIS A 60 -38.56 20.61 -42.44
N GLY A 61 -38.99 19.73 -41.54
CA GLY A 61 -38.09 19.00 -40.65
C GLY A 61 -38.70 18.73 -39.27
N PHE A 62 -37.86 18.45 -38.30
CA PHE A 62 -38.31 18.16 -36.93
C PHE A 62 -37.47 18.90 -35.89
N GLU A 63 -38.02 19.03 -34.69
CA GLU A 63 -37.35 19.59 -33.51
C GLU A 63 -37.34 18.52 -32.41
N CYS A 64 -36.17 18.27 -31.83
CA CYS A 64 -36.06 17.39 -30.66
C CYS A 64 -36.12 18.19 -29.35
N LYS A 65 -37.07 17.85 -28.49
CA LYS A 65 -37.10 18.31 -27.11
C LYS A 65 -36.31 17.35 -26.24
N CYS A 66 -35.13 17.78 -25.82
CA CYS A 66 -34.23 16.95 -25.03
C CYS A 66 -34.70 16.82 -23.57
N PRO A 67 -34.57 15.62 -22.97
CA PRO A 67 -34.76 15.48 -21.54
C PRO A 67 -33.63 16.19 -20.77
N PRO A 68 -33.82 16.47 -19.48
CA PRO A 68 -32.75 16.99 -18.63
C PRO A 68 -31.48 16.14 -18.73
N GLY A 69 -30.31 16.80 -18.76
CA GLY A 69 -29.01 16.15 -18.91
C GLY A 69 -28.54 15.96 -20.35
N PHE A 70 -29.37 16.25 -21.36
CA PHE A 70 -28.99 16.08 -22.77
C PHE A 70 -29.07 17.38 -23.58
N VAL A 71 -28.20 17.49 -24.58
CA VAL A 71 -28.04 18.65 -25.46
C VAL A 71 -27.81 18.23 -26.91
N GLY A 72 -27.92 19.21 -27.82
CA GLY A 72 -27.73 19.01 -29.25
C GLY A 72 -29.05 19.01 -30.02
N PRO A 73 -29.01 19.24 -31.35
CA PRO A 73 -30.20 19.31 -32.20
C PRO A 73 -31.01 18.01 -32.21
N ARG A 74 -30.39 16.87 -31.90
CA ARG A 74 -31.05 15.56 -31.80
C ARG A 74 -30.87 14.93 -30.41
N CYS A 75 -30.50 15.71 -29.40
CA CYS A 75 -30.25 15.23 -28.03
C CYS A 75 -29.14 14.18 -27.93
N GLU A 76 -28.16 14.23 -28.83
CA GLU A 76 -27.06 13.28 -28.94
C GLU A 76 -25.95 13.49 -27.90
N GLY A 77 -25.86 14.69 -27.34
CA GLY A 77 -24.83 15.05 -26.36
C GLY A 77 -25.33 14.88 -24.93
N ASP A 78 -24.50 14.29 -24.08
CA ASP A 78 -24.68 14.28 -22.63
C ASP A 78 -24.02 15.52 -22.01
N ILE A 79 -24.71 16.20 -21.10
CA ILE A 79 -24.18 17.34 -20.36
C ILE A 79 -23.15 16.82 -19.36
N ASN A 80 -22.04 17.52 -19.20
CA ASN A 80 -21.09 17.22 -18.14
C ASN A 80 -21.39 18.10 -16.91
N GLU A 81 -22.08 17.54 -15.93
CA GLU A 81 -22.46 18.21 -14.69
C GLU A 81 -21.25 18.59 -13.83
N CYS A 82 -20.12 17.88 -13.95
CA CYS A 82 -18.90 18.16 -13.20
C CYS A 82 -18.28 19.52 -13.58
N LEU A 83 -18.52 20.04 -14.78
CA LEU A 83 -18.02 21.36 -15.21
C LEU A 83 -18.62 22.52 -14.41
N SER A 84 -19.73 22.29 -13.69
CA SER A 84 -20.34 23.28 -12.80
C SER A 84 -19.68 23.32 -11.41
N ASN A 85 -18.60 22.55 -11.19
CA ASN A 85 -17.92 22.37 -9.91
C ASN A 85 -18.87 22.08 -8.74
N PRO A 86 -19.73 21.04 -8.84
CA PRO A 86 -20.68 20.75 -7.78
C PRO A 86 -20.02 20.12 -6.53
N CYS A 87 -18.81 19.58 -6.65
CA CYS A 87 -18.09 18.90 -5.57
C CYS A 87 -17.22 19.86 -4.74
N SER A 88 -16.97 19.53 -3.47
CA SER A 88 -16.11 20.32 -2.59
C SER A 88 -14.63 20.13 -2.91
N ASP A 89 -13.94 21.20 -3.29
CA ASP A 89 -12.48 21.18 -3.56
C ASP A 89 -11.65 20.58 -2.41
N ALA A 90 -12.05 20.87 -1.17
CA ALA A 90 -11.36 20.38 0.01
C ALA A 90 -11.54 18.87 0.19
N GLY A 91 -12.77 18.38 -0.03
CA GLY A 91 -13.20 17.03 0.33
C GLY A 91 -13.28 16.03 -0.82
N THR A 92 -13.13 16.45 -2.08
CA THR A 92 -13.30 15.59 -3.26
C THR A 92 -11.97 15.23 -3.91
N LEU A 93 -11.82 13.96 -4.27
CA LEU A 93 -10.70 13.41 -5.05
C LEU A 93 -10.91 13.69 -6.54
N ASP A 94 -12.08 13.32 -7.05
CA ASP A 94 -12.49 13.52 -8.43
C ASP A 94 -14.03 13.59 -8.54
N CYS A 95 -14.52 14.22 -9.61
CA CYS A 95 -15.94 14.25 -9.96
C CYS A 95 -16.16 13.33 -11.15
N VAL A 96 -17.09 12.39 -11.00
CA VAL A 96 -17.48 11.45 -12.04
C VAL A 96 -18.76 11.94 -12.69
N GLN A 97 -18.70 12.17 -14.00
CA GLN A 97 -19.88 12.46 -14.82
C GLN A 97 -20.76 11.20 -14.94
N LEU A 98 -22.07 11.37 -14.74
CA LEU A 98 -23.08 10.34 -14.94
C LEU A 98 -24.18 10.89 -15.85
N ILE A 99 -25.07 10.02 -16.34
CA ILE A 99 -26.18 10.46 -17.18
C ILE A 99 -27.15 11.31 -16.35
N ASN A 100 -27.24 12.61 -16.67
CA ASN A 100 -28.09 13.57 -15.96
C ASN A 100 -27.81 13.64 -14.44
N ASP A 101 -26.59 13.33 -14.01
CA ASP A 101 -26.16 13.39 -12.60
C ASP A 101 -24.63 13.42 -12.50
N TYR A 102 -24.12 13.54 -11.28
CA TYR A 102 -22.70 13.41 -11.01
C TYR A 102 -22.46 12.70 -9.68
N HIS A 103 -21.26 12.17 -9.51
CA HIS A 103 -20.81 11.60 -8.25
C HIS A 103 -19.47 12.20 -7.82
N CYS A 104 -19.42 12.73 -6.59
CA CYS A 104 -18.19 13.21 -6.00
C CYS A 104 -17.51 12.09 -5.24
N ASN A 105 -16.33 11.65 -5.69
CA ASN A 105 -15.53 10.70 -4.93
C ASN A 105 -14.87 11.42 -3.77
N CYS A 106 -15.29 11.14 -2.54
CA CYS A 106 -14.78 11.84 -1.37
C CYS A 106 -13.40 11.34 -0.95
N LYS A 107 -12.52 12.28 -0.62
CA LYS A 107 -11.26 12.01 0.09
C LYS A 107 -11.58 11.32 1.42
N ALA A 108 -10.64 10.51 1.90
CA ALA A 108 -10.76 9.87 3.20
C ALA A 108 -11.04 10.92 4.30
N GLY A 109 -12.03 10.64 5.14
CA GLY A 109 -12.49 11.58 6.17
C GLY A 109 -13.49 12.65 5.69
N TYR A 110 -14.00 12.58 4.46
CA TYR A 110 -15.09 13.42 3.97
C TYR A 110 -16.30 12.58 3.52
N MET A 111 -17.49 13.17 3.61
CA MET A 111 -18.77 12.58 3.22
C MET A 111 -19.77 13.66 2.78
N GLY A 112 -20.93 13.23 2.29
CA GLY A 112 -21.97 14.11 1.72
C GLY A 112 -22.01 13.99 0.20
N ARG A 113 -23.09 14.48 -0.42
CA ARG A 113 -23.26 14.42 -1.89
C ARG A 113 -22.15 15.19 -2.61
N HIS A 114 -21.65 16.24 -1.97
CA HIS A 114 -20.62 17.13 -2.49
C HIS A 114 -19.30 16.96 -1.71
N CYS A 115 -19.15 15.92 -0.88
CA CYS A 115 -18.01 15.74 0.02
C CYS A 115 -17.76 16.94 0.95
N GLU A 116 -18.81 17.67 1.30
CA GLU A 116 -18.76 18.93 2.02
C GLU A 116 -18.61 18.74 3.54
N ARG A 117 -18.79 17.51 4.05
CA ARG A 117 -18.82 17.21 5.48
C ARG A 117 -17.60 16.41 5.88
N LYS A 118 -16.86 16.87 6.89
CA LYS A 118 -15.82 16.05 7.53
C LYS A 118 -16.44 14.95 8.39
N VAL A 119 -15.96 13.73 8.23
CA VAL A 119 -16.34 12.58 9.04
C VAL A 119 -15.60 12.67 10.38
N ASN A 120 -16.35 12.63 11.47
CA ASN A 120 -15.79 12.45 12.80
C ASN A 120 -15.90 10.97 13.18
N PHE A 121 -14.81 10.22 12.95
CA PHE A 121 -14.75 8.78 13.26
C PHE A 121 -14.83 8.48 14.77
N CYS A 122 -14.63 9.50 15.62
CA CYS A 122 -14.77 9.38 17.07
C CYS A 122 -16.18 9.71 17.57
N ALA A 123 -17.12 10.12 16.71
CA ALA A 123 -18.46 10.53 17.13
C ALA A 123 -19.25 9.40 17.83
N THR A 124 -18.98 8.14 17.49
CA THR A 124 -19.61 6.96 18.10
C THR A 124 -18.81 6.40 19.28
N SER A 125 -17.71 7.06 19.69
CA SER A 125 -16.79 6.57 20.74
C SER A 125 -16.34 5.11 20.50
N PRO A 126 -15.65 4.81 19.39
CA PRO A 126 -15.30 3.44 19.02
C PRO A 126 -14.27 2.78 19.93
N CYS A 127 -13.48 3.56 20.69
CA CYS A 127 -12.47 3.05 21.60
C CYS A 127 -13.11 2.58 22.92
N GLN A 128 -12.91 1.31 23.26
CA GLN A 128 -13.40 0.67 24.47
C GLN A 128 -12.41 0.86 25.64
N ASN A 129 -12.82 0.43 26.84
CA ASN A 129 -11.97 0.35 28.03
C ASN A 129 -11.20 1.64 28.39
N GLY A 130 -11.82 2.80 28.12
CA GLY A 130 -11.22 4.11 28.43
C GLY A 130 -10.11 4.55 27.46
N GLY A 131 -9.99 3.91 26.29
CA GLY A 131 -9.07 4.31 25.23
C GLY A 131 -9.40 5.70 24.66
N VAL A 132 -8.36 6.46 24.31
CA VAL A 132 -8.49 7.80 23.74
C VAL A 132 -8.62 7.71 22.23
N CYS A 133 -9.73 8.22 21.68
CA CYS A 133 -9.97 8.24 20.24
C CYS A 133 -9.36 9.48 19.57
N THR A 134 -8.60 9.27 18.49
CA THR A 134 -8.11 10.33 17.62
C THR A 134 -8.55 10.08 16.18
N THR A 135 -9.04 11.12 15.50
CA THR A 135 -9.41 11.03 14.07
C THR A 135 -8.12 11.12 13.25
N ILE A 136 -7.94 10.17 12.33
CA ILE A 136 -6.84 10.14 11.36
C ILE A 136 -7.39 10.33 9.94
N HIS A 137 -6.52 10.56 8.95
CA HIS A 137 -6.92 10.80 7.55
C HIS A 137 -7.93 9.75 7.03
N ALA A 138 -7.82 8.49 7.44
CA ALA A 138 -8.71 7.41 7.01
C ALA A 138 -9.21 6.56 8.19
N GLY A 139 -9.94 7.18 9.12
CA GLY A 139 -10.60 6.45 10.21
C GLY A 139 -10.30 7.04 11.59
N HIS A 140 -10.28 6.17 12.60
CA HIS A 140 -9.87 6.51 13.95
C HIS A 140 -8.69 5.65 14.40
N LYS A 141 -7.89 6.21 15.30
CA LYS A 141 -6.84 5.50 16.06
C LYS A 141 -7.21 5.56 17.54
N CYS A 142 -7.22 4.41 18.19
CA CYS A 142 -7.39 4.31 19.63
C CYS A 142 -6.02 4.22 20.31
N THR A 143 -5.77 5.09 21.27
CA THR A 143 -4.65 4.95 22.21
C THR A 143 -5.17 4.25 23.45
N CYS A 144 -4.75 3.00 23.65
CA CYS A 144 -5.22 2.17 24.75
C CYS A 144 -4.53 2.52 26.07
N GLN A 145 -5.23 2.32 27.18
CA GLN A 145 -4.62 2.40 28.51
C GLN A 145 -3.77 1.18 28.80
N ASP A 146 -2.86 1.28 29.77
CA ASP A 146 -1.96 0.20 30.17
C ASP A 146 -2.73 -1.10 30.44
N GLY A 147 -2.30 -2.18 29.79
CA GLY A 147 -2.93 -3.50 29.89
C GLY A 147 -4.05 -3.79 28.88
N PHE A 148 -4.40 -2.83 28.01
CA PHE A 148 -5.37 -3.02 26.92
C PHE A 148 -4.71 -2.86 25.55
N TYR A 149 -5.18 -3.63 24.57
CA TYR A 149 -4.65 -3.62 23.21
C TYR A 149 -5.75 -4.01 22.21
N GLY A 150 -5.40 -4.05 20.93
CA GLY A 150 -6.34 -4.20 19.82
C GLY A 150 -6.71 -2.86 19.18
N LYS A 151 -7.39 -2.93 18.03
CA LYS A 151 -7.71 -1.75 17.20
C LYS A 151 -8.60 -0.75 17.91
N ASN A 152 -9.48 -1.23 18.79
CA ASN A 152 -10.44 -0.47 19.55
C ASN A 152 -10.23 -0.61 21.07
N CYS A 153 -9.07 -1.08 21.52
CA CYS A 153 -8.77 -1.37 22.94
C CYS A 153 -9.75 -2.37 23.57
N GLU A 154 -10.25 -3.31 22.77
CA GLU A 154 -11.26 -4.29 23.15
C GLU A 154 -10.70 -5.45 23.98
N PHE A 155 -9.38 -5.69 23.91
CA PHE A 155 -8.72 -6.80 24.60
C PHE A 155 -7.98 -6.32 25.84
N SER A 156 -7.97 -7.15 26.88
CA SER A 156 -7.31 -6.89 28.16
C SER A 156 -6.37 -8.05 28.51
N GLY A 157 -5.10 -7.75 28.79
CA GLY A 157 -4.14 -8.68 29.39
C GLY A 157 -3.37 -9.59 28.41
N TYR A 158 -2.04 -9.47 28.49
CA TYR A 158 -1.00 -10.50 28.42
C TYR A 158 -1.23 -11.84 27.69
N ASP A 159 -1.54 -11.84 26.39
CA ASP A 159 -1.61 -13.10 25.61
C ASP A 159 -0.33 -13.96 25.65
N CYS A 160 0.81 -13.38 26.04
CA CYS A 160 2.09 -14.08 26.22
C CYS A 160 2.37 -14.53 27.66
N ASP A 161 1.58 -14.15 28.67
CA ASP A 161 1.85 -14.52 30.07
C ASP A 161 1.70 -16.02 30.35
N SER A 162 0.97 -16.74 29.50
CA SER A 162 0.84 -18.20 29.58
C SER A 162 1.95 -18.94 28.83
N ASP A 163 2.98 -18.25 28.34
CA ASP A 163 4.07 -18.78 27.52
C ASP A 163 3.56 -19.74 26.42
N PRO A 164 2.67 -19.28 25.52
CA PRO A 164 2.00 -20.18 24.57
C PRO A 164 2.93 -20.75 23.49
N CYS A 165 4.10 -20.15 23.28
CA CYS A 165 5.08 -20.57 22.27
C CYS A 165 5.97 -21.69 22.82
N GLN A 166 6.04 -22.79 22.08
CA GLN A 166 6.80 -23.99 22.45
C GLN A 166 8.17 -24.01 21.78
N ASN A 167 9.03 -24.94 22.19
CA ASN A 167 10.33 -25.24 21.56
C ASN A 167 11.26 -24.04 21.41
N GLY A 168 11.21 -23.10 22.36
CA GLY A 168 12.05 -21.90 22.36
C GLY A 168 11.56 -20.78 21.45
N GLY A 169 10.31 -20.85 20.96
CA GLY A 169 9.70 -19.75 20.24
C GLY A 169 9.49 -18.51 21.09
N VAL A 170 9.65 -17.33 20.46
CA VAL A 170 9.49 -16.03 21.14
C VAL A 170 8.06 -15.54 20.95
N CYS A 171 7.35 -15.32 22.05
CA CYS A 171 5.97 -14.81 22.01
C CYS A 171 5.94 -13.30 21.76
N ARG A 172 5.07 -12.87 20.85
CA ARG A 172 4.82 -11.46 20.50
C ARG A 172 3.32 -11.17 20.54
N ILE A 173 2.93 -10.02 21.07
CA ILE A 173 1.51 -9.59 21.02
C ILE A 173 1.22 -9.12 19.59
N SER A 174 0.09 -9.54 19.03
CA SER A 174 -0.33 -9.20 17.67
C SER A 174 -1.17 -7.92 17.64
N ASP A 175 -0.88 -7.02 16.70
CA ASP A 175 -1.58 -5.74 16.52
C ASP A 175 -3.09 -5.90 16.19
N GLY A 176 -3.48 -7.08 15.68
CA GLY A 176 -4.87 -7.44 15.39
C GLY A 176 -5.64 -8.06 16.56
N GLY A 177 -5.00 -8.22 17.72
CA GLY A 177 -5.47 -9.04 18.86
C GLY A 177 -4.86 -10.44 18.86
N GLY A 178 -4.62 -11.01 20.04
CA GLY A 178 -3.98 -12.32 20.24
C GLY A 178 -2.44 -12.24 20.38
N TYR A 179 -1.81 -13.42 20.38
CA TYR A 179 -0.35 -13.58 20.32
C TYR A 179 0.09 -14.19 18.98
N ALA A 180 1.38 -14.04 18.68
CA ALA A 180 2.10 -14.70 17.60
C ALA A 180 3.41 -15.26 18.12
N CYS A 181 3.82 -16.43 17.60
CA CYS A 181 5.07 -17.08 17.99
C CYS A 181 6.10 -16.99 16.88
N ASP A 182 7.30 -16.57 17.24
CA ASP A 182 8.47 -16.62 16.37
C ASP A 182 9.14 -17.96 16.51
N CYS A 183 8.88 -18.82 15.53
CA CYS A 183 9.38 -20.18 15.55
C CYS A 183 10.86 -20.24 15.17
N PRO A 184 11.69 -20.92 15.98
CA PRO A 184 13.06 -21.21 15.62
C PRO A 184 13.13 -22.03 14.31
N VAL A 185 14.26 -21.91 13.62
CA VAL A 185 14.52 -22.68 12.39
C VAL A 185 14.32 -24.16 12.66
N GLY A 186 13.54 -24.83 11.80
CA GLY A 186 13.17 -26.24 11.95
C GLY A 186 11.81 -26.46 12.59
N THR A 187 11.21 -25.44 13.22
CA THR A 187 9.84 -25.53 13.79
C THR A 187 8.84 -24.62 13.07
N SER A 188 7.57 -25.02 13.10
CA SER A 188 6.45 -24.26 12.53
C SER A 188 5.15 -24.52 13.32
N GLY A 189 4.03 -23.95 12.89
CA GLY A 189 2.75 -24.04 13.61
C GLY A 189 2.42 -22.76 14.38
N THR A 190 1.24 -22.73 15.01
CA THR A 190 0.78 -21.51 15.72
C THR A 190 1.57 -21.28 17.01
N ASN A 191 2.03 -22.37 17.63
CA ASN A 191 2.77 -22.40 18.88
C ASN A 191 4.16 -23.03 18.69
N CYS A 192 4.67 -23.11 17.46
CA CYS A 192 5.96 -23.76 17.12
C CYS A 192 6.02 -25.25 17.47
N GLU A 193 4.88 -25.94 17.39
CA GLU A 193 4.69 -27.33 17.76
C GLU A 193 4.98 -28.33 16.64
N ILE A 194 5.11 -27.86 15.40
CA ILE A 194 5.25 -28.69 14.21
C ILE A 194 6.72 -28.77 13.79
N ASP A 195 7.20 -29.98 13.61
CA ASP A 195 8.52 -30.23 13.04
C ASP A 195 8.49 -30.01 11.52
N SER A 196 9.29 -29.07 11.03
CA SER A 196 9.24 -28.62 9.64
C SER A 196 10.53 -28.93 8.88
N LEU A 197 11.57 -29.38 9.57
CA LEU A 197 12.85 -29.73 8.98
C LEU A 197 13.38 -30.98 9.66
N ASN A 198 13.74 -32.00 8.88
CA ASN A 198 14.49 -33.13 9.40
C ASN A 198 15.99 -32.79 9.33
N GLU A 199 16.59 -32.40 10.45
CA GLU A 199 17.99 -31.96 10.44
C GLU A 199 18.98 -33.10 10.11
N CYS A 200 18.55 -34.37 10.23
CA CYS A 200 19.36 -35.52 9.85
C CYS A 200 19.58 -35.68 8.35
N ASP A 201 18.74 -35.06 7.49
CA ASP A 201 18.92 -35.13 6.03
C ASP A 201 20.22 -34.46 5.57
N SER A 202 20.74 -33.52 6.36
CA SER A 202 22.03 -32.86 6.11
C SER A 202 23.25 -33.73 6.46
N ASN A 203 23.04 -34.94 6.98
CA ASN A 203 24.06 -35.84 7.55
C ASN A 203 24.99 -35.14 8.55
N PRO A 204 24.45 -34.56 9.63
CA PRO A 204 25.24 -33.74 10.55
C PRO A 204 26.17 -34.56 11.47
N CYS A 205 25.88 -35.84 11.71
CA CYS A 205 26.71 -36.72 12.54
C CYS A 205 27.95 -37.18 11.79
N GLN A 206 29.13 -36.87 12.34
CA GLN A 206 30.40 -37.30 11.81
C GLN A 206 30.62 -38.79 12.11
N HIS A 207 31.29 -39.48 11.17
CA HIS A 207 31.55 -40.92 11.15
C HIS A 207 30.38 -41.79 10.66
N GLN A 208 30.69 -42.77 9.82
CA GLN A 208 29.70 -43.66 9.18
C GLN A 208 28.94 -44.54 10.17
N GLU A 209 29.49 -44.74 11.36
CA GLU A 209 28.89 -45.54 12.43
C GLU A 209 28.01 -44.72 13.38
N ALA A 210 27.96 -43.39 13.22
CA ALA A 210 27.11 -42.53 14.01
C ALA A 210 25.66 -42.55 13.49
N ILE A 211 24.70 -42.66 14.40
CA ILE A 211 23.26 -42.69 14.05
C ILE A 211 22.68 -41.32 14.35
N CYS A 212 22.08 -40.67 13.35
CA CYS A 212 21.31 -39.45 13.55
C CYS A 212 19.85 -39.78 13.87
N GLN A 213 19.30 -39.13 14.88
CA GLN A 213 17.88 -39.18 15.21
C GLN A 213 17.30 -37.77 15.21
N ASP A 214 16.31 -37.57 14.35
CA ASP A 214 15.54 -36.35 14.20
C ASP A 214 14.72 -36.02 15.47
N LYS A 215 14.63 -34.74 15.81
CA LYS A 215 13.85 -34.19 16.93
C LYS A 215 13.18 -32.88 16.49
N LEU A 216 12.15 -32.50 17.22
CA LEU A 216 11.41 -31.26 16.96
C LEU A 216 12.34 -30.03 17.03
N GLY A 217 12.72 -29.50 15.86
CA GLY A 217 13.63 -28.36 15.70
C GLY A 217 15.09 -28.60 16.09
N ASP A 218 15.53 -29.86 16.22
CA ASP A 218 16.93 -30.23 16.49
C ASP A 218 17.21 -31.70 16.12
N TYR A 219 18.44 -32.16 16.27
CA TYR A 219 18.78 -33.58 16.09
C TYR A 219 19.71 -34.08 17.19
N VAL A 220 19.75 -35.40 17.33
CA VAL A 220 20.65 -36.09 18.24
C VAL A 220 21.50 -37.08 17.46
N CYS A 221 22.82 -36.95 17.57
CA CYS A 221 23.77 -37.96 17.11
C CYS A 221 24.04 -38.98 18.21
N TYR A 222 24.03 -40.26 17.87
CA TYR A 222 24.56 -41.33 18.71
C TYR A 222 25.94 -41.70 18.21
N CYS A 223 26.96 -41.33 18.98
CA CYS A 223 28.35 -41.43 18.62
C CYS A 223 28.92 -42.84 18.89
N PRO A 224 29.81 -43.33 18.00
CA PRO A 224 30.54 -44.56 18.23
C PRO A 224 31.51 -44.41 19.41
N ALA A 225 32.01 -45.55 19.92
CA ALA A 225 32.95 -45.53 21.02
C ALA A 225 34.18 -44.68 20.69
N LYS A 226 34.64 -43.93 21.67
CA LYS A 226 35.74 -42.95 21.58
C LYS A 226 35.41 -41.64 20.85
N HIS A 227 34.16 -41.39 20.50
CA HIS A 227 33.71 -40.14 19.87
C HIS A 227 32.64 -39.43 20.72
N VAL A 228 32.76 -38.10 20.85
CA VAL A 228 31.89 -37.22 21.64
C VAL A 228 31.66 -35.90 20.89
N GLY A 229 30.77 -35.03 21.40
CA GLY A 229 30.31 -33.82 20.69
C GLY A 229 28.89 -33.95 20.14
N LYS A 230 28.25 -32.82 19.81
CA LYS A 230 26.87 -32.80 19.29
C LYS A 230 26.76 -33.58 17.97
N ASN A 231 27.85 -33.56 17.21
CA ASN A 231 28.00 -34.12 15.88
C ASN A 231 29.04 -35.25 15.86
N CYS A 232 29.46 -35.79 17.00
CA CYS A 232 30.52 -36.81 17.12
C CYS A 232 31.91 -36.37 16.60
N GLU A 233 32.16 -35.07 16.63
CA GLU A 233 33.32 -34.40 16.05
C GLU A 233 34.60 -34.47 16.90
N PHE A 234 34.50 -34.88 18.17
CA PHE A 234 35.62 -34.95 19.10
C PHE A 234 36.01 -36.38 19.43
N TYR A 235 37.31 -36.66 19.51
CA TYR A 235 37.84 -37.96 19.93
C TYR A 235 38.20 -37.96 21.42
N ASP A 236 37.63 -38.89 22.20
CA ASP A 236 38.00 -39.16 23.59
C ASP A 236 38.20 -40.67 23.78
N HIS A 237 39.44 -41.08 23.98
CA HIS A 237 39.81 -42.51 24.09
C HIS A 237 39.04 -43.29 25.17
N ASN A 238 38.53 -42.61 26.21
CA ASN A 238 37.83 -43.24 27.32
C ASN A 238 36.29 -43.15 27.20
N ALA A 239 35.76 -42.52 26.16
CA ALA A 239 34.32 -42.33 25.99
C ALA A 239 33.63 -43.62 25.48
N PRO A 240 32.59 -44.11 26.18
CA PRO A 240 31.74 -45.19 25.66
C PRO A 240 30.88 -44.69 24.49
N ALA A 241 30.42 -45.61 23.64
CA ALA A 241 29.42 -45.28 22.63
C ALA A 241 28.13 -44.77 23.30
N GLY A 242 27.47 -43.78 22.71
CA GLY A 242 26.27 -43.19 23.31
C GLY A 242 25.84 -41.87 22.67
N VAL A 243 24.87 -41.21 23.29
CA VAL A 243 24.40 -39.89 22.83
C VAL A 243 25.58 -38.92 22.80
N GLY A 244 25.75 -38.24 21.66
CA GLY A 244 26.69 -37.16 21.46
C GLY A 244 26.45 -36.06 22.47
N ARG A 245 27.25 -36.09 23.54
CA ARG A 245 27.28 -35.06 24.56
C ARG A 245 28.51 -34.23 24.29
N THR A 246 28.37 -32.92 24.35
CA THR A 246 29.55 -32.06 24.49
C THR A 246 30.28 -32.52 25.75
N PRO A 247 31.60 -32.82 25.69
CA PRO A 247 32.34 -33.10 26.90
C PRO A 247 32.14 -31.91 27.83
N SER A 248 31.50 -32.14 28.99
CA SER A 248 31.39 -31.10 30.01
C SER A 248 32.81 -30.61 30.27
N PRO A 249 33.09 -29.31 30.11
CA PRO A 249 34.40 -28.79 30.42
C PRO A 249 34.67 -29.19 31.87
N LYS A 250 35.74 -29.94 32.11
CA LYS A 250 36.47 -29.75 33.37
C LYS A 250 36.64 -28.24 33.48
N ALA A 251 36.17 -27.67 34.58
CA ALA A 251 36.25 -26.25 34.84
C ALA A 251 37.71 -25.81 34.64
N ASP A 252 37.97 -25.25 33.47
CA ASP A 252 39.22 -24.59 33.13
C ASP A 252 38.83 -23.28 32.45
N GLU A 253 39.41 -22.22 32.98
CA GLU A 253 38.78 -20.92 33.22
C GLU A 253 38.64 -20.01 32.00
N ASN A 254 38.75 -20.50 30.77
CA ASN A 254 38.87 -19.63 29.59
C ASN A 254 38.16 -20.17 28.34
N SER A 255 36.83 -20.31 28.41
CA SER A 255 35.97 -20.29 27.21
C SER A 255 35.24 -18.94 27.12
N PHE A 256 35.53 -18.24 26.04
CA PHE A 256 35.34 -16.81 25.81
C PHE A 256 33.87 -16.36 25.61
N PHE A 257 32.89 -17.27 25.61
CA PHE A 257 31.48 -16.92 25.30
C PHE A 257 30.44 -17.29 26.37
N ALA A 258 30.87 -17.76 27.56
CA ALA A 258 29.95 -17.95 28.69
C ALA A 258 30.57 -17.47 30.00
N LYS A 259 30.94 -16.18 30.07
CA LYS A 259 31.01 -15.53 31.37
C LYS A 259 29.57 -15.27 31.79
N ASP A 260 29.12 -16.06 32.76
CA ASP A 260 27.87 -15.86 33.50
C ASP A 260 27.55 -14.36 33.63
N LEU A 261 26.37 -13.95 33.15
CA LEU A 261 25.95 -12.56 33.06
C LEU A 261 26.02 -11.89 34.45
N GLU A 262 25.80 -12.66 35.51
CA GLU A 262 25.92 -12.22 36.89
C GLU A 262 27.37 -11.88 37.27
N LYS A 263 28.36 -12.69 36.85
CA LYS A 263 29.78 -12.40 37.07
C LYS A 263 30.21 -11.13 36.33
N GLN A 264 29.69 -10.88 35.13
CA GLN A 264 29.96 -9.66 34.38
C GLN A 264 29.36 -8.43 35.09
N ARG A 265 28.12 -8.52 35.60
CA ARG A 265 27.48 -7.46 36.40
C ARG A 265 28.29 -7.10 37.65
N GLN A 266 28.79 -8.11 38.37
CA GLN A 266 29.65 -7.89 39.54
C GLN A 266 30.97 -7.22 39.17
N GLN A 267 31.53 -7.50 37.99
CA GLN A 267 32.71 -6.81 37.48
C GLN A 267 32.42 -5.34 37.11
N CYS A 268 31.28 -5.04 36.48
CA CYS A 268 30.87 -3.66 36.19
C CYS A 268 30.75 -2.82 37.47
N LEU A 269 30.20 -3.40 38.53
CA LEU A 269 30.07 -2.76 39.84
C LEU A 269 31.43 -2.56 40.52
N LYS A 270 32.36 -3.51 40.38
CA LYS A 270 33.72 -3.41 40.93
C LYS A 270 34.58 -2.35 40.24
N HIS A 271 34.35 -2.11 38.95
CA HIS A 271 35.11 -1.17 38.12
C HIS A 271 34.45 0.22 38.01
N ASP A 272 33.38 0.46 38.79
CA ASP A 272 32.60 1.70 38.81
C ASP A 272 32.10 2.13 37.41
N CYS A 273 31.81 1.17 36.54
CA CYS A 273 31.34 1.42 35.17
C CYS A 273 30.09 2.32 35.10
N PRO A 274 29.12 2.27 36.04
CA PRO A 274 27.99 3.20 36.04
C PRO A 274 28.37 4.70 36.15
N MET A 275 29.54 5.01 36.73
CA MET A 275 30.06 6.38 36.84
C MET A 275 30.89 6.82 35.61
N LYS A 276 31.35 5.85 34.82
CA LYS A 276 32.12 6.07 33.59
C LYS A 276 31.22 6.11 32.35
N ARG A 277 30.04 5.48 32.42
CA ARG A 277 29.04 5.45 31.36
C ARG A 277 28.75 6.83 30.75
N GLY A 278 28.93 6.98 29.43
CA GLY A 278 28.57 8.18 28.68
C GLY A 278 29.53 9.36 28.89
N ASN A 279 30.80 9.07 29.16
CA ASN A 279 31.87 10.05 29.30
C ASN A 279 32.64 10.30 27.99
N PHE A 280 32.22 9.68 26.88
CA PHE A 280 32.81 9.73 25.53
C PHE A 280 34.21 9.11 25.42
N LYS A 281 34.60 8.27 26.39
CA LYS A 281 35.88 7.57 26.39
C LYS A 281 35.60 6.10 26.63
N CYS A 282 35.91 5.26 25.65
CA CYS A 282 35.78 3.82 25.81
C CYS A 282 36.77 3.30 26.86
N ASP A 283 36.29 3.04 28.08
CA ASP A 283 37.03 2.38 29.14
C ASP A 283 36.91 0.85 28.92
N GLU A 284 38.01 0.22 28.47
CA GLU A 284 38.01 -1.18 28.05
C GLU A 284 37.53 -2.16 29.13
N GLU A 285 37.71 -1.83 30.41
CA GLU A 285 37.17 -2.63 31.53
C GLU A 285 35.64 -2.62 31.63
N CYS A 286 34.98 -1.64 31.00
CA CYS A 286 33.53 -1.47 30.92
C CYS A 286 32.97 -1.86 29.54
N ASN A 287 33.83 -2.33 28.62
CA ASN A 287 33.46 -2.79 27.29
C ASN A 287 32.91 -4.24 27.33
N SER A 288 31.80 -4.44 28.03
CA SER A 288 31.11 -5.72 28.08
C SER A 288 29.59 -5.52 27.98
N TYR A 289 28.90 -6.58 27.56
CA TYR A 289 27.44 -6.58 27.40
C TYR A 289 26.70 -6.21 28.69
N ALA A 290 27.15 -6.73 29.85
CA ALA A 290 26.51 -6.41 31.14
C ALA A 290 26.74 -4.97 31.62
N CYS A 291 27.72 -4.24 31.07
CA CYS A 291 28.00 -2.85 31.38
C CYS A 291 27.45 -1.89 30.31
N ASP A 292 26.57 -2.36 29.40
CA ASP A 292 26.04 -1.62 28.25
C ASP A 292 27.15 -0.97 27.38
N PHE A 293 28.28 -1.68 27.18
CA PHE A 293 29.42 -1.21 26.37
C PHE A 293 29.88 0.20 26.74
N ASP A 294 30.03 0.44 28.06
CA ASP A 294 30.38 1.75 28.63
C ASP A 294 29.40 2.87 28.26
N GLY A 295 28.10 2.54 28.20
CA GLY A 295 27.06 3.50 27.81
C GLY A 295 27.01 3.78 26.32
N ASN A 296 27.41 2.79 25.55
CA ASN A 296 27.64 2.80 24.12
C ASN A 296 28.92 3.50 23.65
N ASP A 297 29.76 4.06 24.53
CA ASP A 297 31.04 4.70 24.17
C ASP A 297 32.01 3.71 23.48
N CYS A 298 31.85 2.40 23.68
CA CYS A 298 32.66 1.35 23.05
C CYS A 298 32.02 0.65 21.83
N SER A 299 30.82 1.05 21.38
CA SER A 299 29.98 0.18 20.55
C SER A 299 30.32 0.05 19.08
N LEU A 300 31.15 0.89 18.45
CA LEU A 300 31.48 0.71 17.02
C LEU A 300 32.90 1.18 16.69
N GLY A 301 33.85 0.26 16.71
CA GLY A 301 35.22 0.43 16.18
C GLY A 301 35.34 0.36 14.65
N ILE A 302 34.24 0.52 13.90
CA ILE A 302 34.26 0.68 12.44
C ILE A 302 33.63 2.03 12.16
N ASN A 303 34.42 2.96 11.62
CA ASN A 303 33.92 4.26 11.15
C ASN A 303 33.54 4.14 9.67
N PRO A 304 32.25 3.98 9.32
CA PRO A 304 31.81 3.87 7.93
C PRO A 304 32.05 5.17 7.13
N TRP A 305 32.32 6.28 7.82
CA TRP A 305 32.63 7.59 7.25
C TRP A 305 34.12 7.81 7.03
N ILE A 306 34.98 6.80 7.26
CA ILE A 306 36.44 6.95 7.18
C ILE A 306 36.93 7.45 5.81
N ASN A 307 36.15 7.16 4.75
CA ASN A 307 36.44 7.60 3.38
C ASN A 307 35.59 8.79 2.93
N CYS A 308 34.70 9.32 3.78
CA CYS A 308 33.84 10.47 3.45
C CYS A 308 34.65 11.77 3.50
N THR A 309 34.78 12.45 2.36
CA THR A 309 35.55 13.70 2.21
C THR A 309 34.68 14.94 2.06
N ALA A 310 33.41 14.87 2.46
CA ALA A 310 32.48 15.99 2.36
C ALA A 310 32.94 17.18 3.23
N PRO A 311 32.63 18.44 2.82
CA PRO A 311 32.96 19.65 3.58
C PRO A 311 32.15 19.79 4.88
N ILE A 312 31.08 19.01 5.04
CA ILE A 312 30.23 18.96 6.23
C ILE A 312 30.29 17.58 6.90
N LYS A 313 29.89 17.50 8.16
CA LYS A 313 29.86 16.27 8.93
C LYS A 313 28.65 15.42 8.56
N CYS A 314 28.80 14.56 7.55
CA CYS A 314 27.67 13.80 7.00
C CYS A 314 26.96 12.87 8.01
N TRP A 315 27.60 12.44 9.09
CA TRP A 315 26.93 11.66 10.15
C TRP A 315 25.94 12.47 10.99
N GLU A 316 26.02 13.82 10.98
CA GLU A 316 25.08 14.69 11.70
C GLU A 316 23.80 14.96 10.89
N VAL A 317 23.84 14.72 9.57
CA VAL A 317 22.73 14.97 8.63
C VAL A 317 22.23 13.70 7.92
N PHE A 318 22.82 12.54 8.22
CA PHE A 318 22.44 11.26 7.63
C PHE A 318 21.00 10.86 7.99
N MET A 319 20.12 10.69 6.97
CA MET A 319 18.70 10.37 7.15
C MET A 319 17.93 11.41 7.98
N ASP A 320 18.27 12.70 7.82
CA ASP A 320 17.57 13.80 8.50
C ASP A 320 16.34 14.32 7.71
N GLY A 321 16.13 13.81 6.48
CA GLY A 321 15.02 14.16 5.60
C GLY A 321 15.26 15.38 4.73
N THR A 322 16.47 15.96 4.75
CA THR A 322 16.90 17.08 3.93
C THR A 322 18.00 16.62 2.99
N CYS A 323 17.83 16.79 1.68
CA CYS A 323 18.89 16.44 0.74
C CYS A 323 20.11 17.37 0.89
N ASN A 324 21.21 16.82 1.41
CA ASN A 324 22.53 17.40 1.48
C ASN A 324 23.43 16.81 0.38
N GLU A 325 23.47 17.50 -0.76
CA GLU A 325 24.23 17.07 -1.95
C GLU A 325 25.73 16.81 -1.68
N ASP A 326 26.33 17.52 -0.72
CA ASP A 326 27.71 17.29 -0.28
C ASP A 326 27.93 15.88 0.31
N CYS A 327 26.88 15.28 0.87
CA CYS A 327 26.85 13.94 1.46
C CYS A 327 26.26 12.87 0.52
N ASN A 328 25.74 13.26 -0.63
CA ASN A 328 25.11 12.39 -1.63
C ASN A 328 26.14 11.67 -2.53
N ASN A 329 27.02 10.89 -1.92
CA ASN A 329 28.03 10.10 -2.63
C ASN A 329 28.31 8.77 -1.91
N PRO A 330 28.90 7.76 -2.60
CA PRO A 330 29.11 6.44 -2.02
C PRO A 330 29.98 6.43 -0.76
N GLN A 331 30.96 7.34 -0.68
CA GLN A 331 31.88 7.45 0.44
C GLN A 331 31.22 8.04 1.70
N CYS A 332 30.15 8.80 1.51
CA CYS A 332 29.33 9.43 2.54
C CYS A 332 27.92 8.81 2.61
N LEU A 333 27.78 7.56 2.18
CA LEU A 333 26.55 6.76 2.32
C LEU A 333 25.29 7.39 1.69
N PHE A 334 25.46 8.16 0.62
CA PHE A 334 24.37 8.78 -0.16
C PHE A 334 23.41 9.60 0.69
N ASP A 335 23.90 10.28 1.72
CA ASP A 335 23.08 11.10 2.61
C ASP A 335 21.86 10.36 3.16
N GLY A 336 22.02 9.06 3.49
CA GLY A 336 20.91 8.27 3.98
C GLY A 336 19.78 8.01 2.97
N ARG A 337 20.01 8.34 1.69
CA ARG A 337 19.02 8.38 0.59
C ARG A 337 18.04 9.54 0.65
N ASP A 338 18.30 10.58 1.44
CA ASP A 338 17.44 11.78 1.46
C ASP A 338 17.45 12.56 0.13
N CYS A 339 18.50 12.38 -0.68
CA CYS A 339 18.61 12.92 -2.04
C CYS A 339 18.01 12.03 -3.14
N GLU A 340 17.54 10.83 -2.80
CA GLU A 340 16.89 9.96 -3.76
C GLU A 340 15.53 10.59 -4.12
N LYS A 341 15.40 11.07 -5.37
CA LYS A 341 14.12 11.60 -5.85
C LYS A 341 13.09 10.50 -5.71
N VAL A 342 12.11 10.70 -4.83
CA VAL A 342 10.90 9.91 -4.80
C VAL A 342 10.15 10.19 -6.11
N LEU A 343 10.47 9.41 -7.15
CA LEU A 343 9.64 9.39 -8.35
C LEU A 343 8.24 8.98 -7.89
N GLN A 344 7.25 9.77 -8.27
CA GLN A 344 5.86 9.41 -8.02
C GLN A 344 5.64 8.03 -8.66
N PRO A 345 5.06 7.06 -7.94
CA PRO A 345 4.74 5.78 -8.55
C PRO A 345 3.88 6.02 -9.80
N CYS A 346 4.21 5.36 -10.91
CA CYS A 346 3.40 5.34 -12.11
C CYS A 346 1.94 5.10 -11.71
N ASN A 347 0.99 5.82 -12.32
CA ASN A 347 -0.42 5.66 -11.99
C ASN A 347 -0.76 4.15 -11.98
N PRO A 348 -1.34 3.60 -10.90
CA PRO A 348 -1.53 2.15 -10.74
C PRO A 348 -2.29 1.47 -11.88
N ILE A 349 -3.11 2.24 -12.61
CA ILE A 349 -3.83 1.80 -13.80
C ILE A 349 -2.88 1.47 -14.95
N TYR A 350 -1.78 2.23 -15.08
CA TYR A 350 -0.77 2.06 -16.12
C TYR A 350 0.42 1.23 -15.67
N ASP A 351 0.71 1.12 -14.37
CA ASP A 351 1.86 0.39 -13.83
C ASP A 351 1.90 -1.08 -14.32
N ALA A 352 0.82 -1.84 -14.11
CA ALA A 352 0.73 -3.22 -14.59
C ALA A 352 0.66 -3.35 -16.13
N TYR A 353 0.16 -2.31 -16.82
CA TYR A 353 0.07 -2.28 -18.29
C TYR A 353 1.46 -2.03 -18.91
N CYS A 354 2.17 -1.00 -18.45
CA CYS A 354 3.50 -0.64 -18.92
C CYS A 354 4.53 -1.75 -18.62
N GLN A 355 4.44 -2.39 -17.45
CA GLN A 355 5.32 -3.50 -17.09
C GLN A 355 5.13 -4.73 -17.99
N LYS A 356 3.90 -5.01 -18.42
CA LYS A 356 3.55 -6.15 -19.28
C LYS A 356 3.85 -5.89 -20.77
N HIS A 357 3.96 -4.63 -21.16
CA HIS A 357 4.23 -4.18 -22.53
C HIS A 357 5.67 -3.65 -22.71
N TYR A 358 6.48 -3.66 -21.66
CA TYR A 358 7.88 -3.26 -21.70
C TYR A 358 8.70 -4.16 -22.64
N ALA A 359 9.51 -3.53 -23.49
CA ALA A 359 10.42 -4.19 -24.44
C ALA A 359 9.76 -5.16 -25.44
N ASN A 360 8.46 -5.00 -25.73
CA ASN A 360 7.73 -5.83 -26.70
C ASN A 360 7.93 -5.41 -28.18
N GLY A 361 8.66 -4.32 -28.43
CA GLY A 361 8.95 -3.79 -29.78
C GLY A 361 7.91 -2.81 -30.34
N TYR A 362 6.91 -2.39 -29.56
CA TYR A 362 5.89 -1.41 -29.92
C TYR A 362 5.94 -0.18 -28.97
N CYS A 363 5.66 1.02 -29.50
CA CYS A 363 5.65 2.25 -28.71
C CYS A 363 4.25 2.55 -28.15
N ASP A 364 4.08 2.40 -26.85
CA ASP A 364 2.85 2.74 -26.12
C ASP A 364 2.95 4.16 -25.52
N TYR A 365 2.32 5.13 -26.19
CA TYR A 365 2.41 6.56 -25.83
C TYR A 365 1.86 6.90 -24.43
N GLY A 366 1.00 6.06 -23.86
CA GLY A 366 0.49 6.21 -22.48
C GLY A 366 1.53 5.87 -21.40
N CYS A 367 2.61 5.17 -21.75
CA CYS A 367 3.72 4.82 -20.86
C CYS A 367 4.94 5.74 -21.06
N ASN A 368 4.86 6.71 -21.97
CA ASN A 368 5.98 7.60 -22.31
C ASN A 368 5.86 8.93 -21.56
N ASN A 369 6.01 8.88 -20.24
CA ASN A 369 6.05 10.06 -19.37
C ASN A 369 7.17 9.90 -18.33
N ALA A 370 7.44 10.94 -17.55
CA ALA A 370 8.55 10.92 -16.59
C ALA A 370 8.27 10.01 -15.39
N GLU A 371 7.01 9.56 -15.24
CA GLU A 371 6.49 8.81 -14.11
C GLU A 371 6.48 7.26 -14.31
N CYS A 372 6.68 6.70 -15.52
CA CYS A 372 6.41 5.27 -15.85
C CYS A 372 7.56 4.41 -16.48
#